data_AF-A0A9P8Q2C2-F1
#
_entry.id   AF-A0A9P8Q2C2-F1
#
_cell.length_a   1.000
_cell.length_b   1.000
_cell.length_c   1.000
_cell.angle_alpha   90.00
_cell.angle_beta   90.00
_cell.angle_gamma   90.00
#
_symmetry.space_group_name_H-M   'P 1'
#
loop_
_entity.id
_entity.type
_entity.pdbx_description
1 polymer ?
#
loop_
_entity_poly.entity_id
_entity_poly.type
_entity_poly.pdbx_seq_one_letter_code
_entity_poly.pdbx_strand_id
1 'polypeptide(L)' 'MVQPLTKAIPHFGKITLQNLAYYAPNLALWGGASTFGLFIFTEGVPVFQDTFFKPIPVLGQHWIKNPDPQDLPQ' A
#
# COMPACT_ATOMS: atom_id res chain seq x y z
N MET A 1 -3.65 -30.89 45.09
CA MET A 1 -4.47 -29.90 44.35
C MET A 1 -3.58 -29.27 43.30
N VAL A 2 -3.84 -29.48 42.01
CA VAL A 2 -3.08 -28.86 40.91
C VAL A 2 -3.65 -27.46 40.70
N GLN A 3 -2.84 -26.42 40.87
CA GLN A 3 -3.26 -25.05 40.56
C GLN A 3 -3.25 -24.86 39.03
N PRO A 4 -4.28 -24.25 38.42
CA PRO A 4 -4.27 -23.97 37.00
C PRO A 4 -3.20 -22.90 36.71
N LEU A 5 -2.20 -23.26 35.91
CA LEU A 5 -1.17 -22.36 35.41
C LEU A 5 -1.81 -21.33 34.46
N THR A 6 -2.34 -20.26 35.01
CA THR A 6 -3.04 -19.24 34.23
C THR A 6 -2.02 -18.26 33.70
N LYS A 7 -1.62 -18.42 32.43
CA LYS A 7 -0.69 -17.51 31.75
C LYS A 7 -1.45 -16.22 31.38
N ALA A 8 -1.04 -15.09 31.94
CA ALA A 8 -1.55 -13.79 31.54
C ALA A 8 -1.22 -13.55 30.06
N ILE A 9 -2.24 -13.35 29.23
CA ILE A 9 -2.06 -13.05 27.81
C ILE A 9 -1.66 -11.58 27.70
N PRO A 10 -0.55 -11.24 27.00
CA PRO A 10 -0.19 -9.84 26.80
C PRO A 10 -1.29 -9.13 26.00
N HIS A 11 -1.89 -8.12 26.61
CA HIS A 11 -2.94 -7.31 26.02
C HIS A 11 -2.72 -5.83 26.33
N PHE A 12 -3.05 -4.96 25.38
CA PHE A 12 -3.07 -3.51 25.56
C PHE A 12 -4.52 -3.05 25.54
N GLY A 13 -5.09 -2.80 26.73
CA GLY A 13 -6.52 -2.56 26.87
C GLY A 13 -7.36 -3.73 26.31
N LYS A 14 -8.14 -3.46 25.25
CA LYS A 14 -8.98 -4.47 24.55
C LYS A 14 -8.27 -5.17 23.38
N ILE A 15 -7.03 -4.79 23.07
CA ILE A 15 -6.26 -5.36 21.94
C ILE A 15 -5.33 -6.44 22.48
N THR A 16 -5.54 -7.68 22.07
CA THR A 16 -4.63 -8.79 22.34
C THR A 16 -3.74 -9.03 21.13
N LEU A 17 -2.52 -9.57 21.34
CA LEU A 17 -1.63 -9.91 20.24
C LEU A 17 -2.27 -10.93 19.27
N GLN A 18 -3.11 -11.80 19.81
CA GLN A 18 -3.82 -12.83 19.06
C GLN A 18 -4.92 -12.24 18.17
N ASN A 19 -5.66 -11.25 18.66
CA ASN A 19 -6.64 -10.51 17.85
C ASN A 19 -5.94 -9.73 16.74
N LEU A 20 -4.80 -9.08 17.03
CA LEU A 20 -4.04 -8.35 16.01
C LEU A 20 -3.56 -9.28 14.91
N ALA A 21 -2.99 -10.43 15.25
CA ALA A 21 -2.56 -11.44 14.27
C ALA A 21 -3.73 -11.98 13.44
N TYR A 22 -4.90 -12.15 14.06
CA TYR A 22 -6.11 -12.59 13.37
C TYR A 22 -6.63 -11.55 12.36
N TYR A 23 -6.59 -10.26 12.72
CA TYR A 23 -7.03 -9.17 11.83
C TYR A 23 -5.94 -8.69 10.86
N ALA A 24 -4.67 -9.06 11.07
CA ALA A 24 -3.55 -8.61 10.25
C ALA A 24 -3.75 -8.86 8.74
N PRO A 25 -4.23 -10.02 8.27
CA PRO A 25 -4.46 -10.24 6.84
C PRO A 25 -5.54 -9.31 6.28
N ASN A 26 -6.63 -9.09 7.01
CA ASN A 26 -7.70 -8.19 6.59
C ASN A 26 -7.21 -6.73 6.55
N LEU A 27 -6.45 -6.30 7.56
CA LEU A 27 -5.83 -4.97 7.58
C LEU A 27 -4.82 -4.79 6.45
N ALA A 28 -4.07 -5.84 6.08
CA ALA A 28 -3.17 -5.81 4.94
C ALA A 28 -3.96 -5.63 3.62
N LEU A 29 -5.10 -6.30 3.46
CA LEU A 29 -5.98 -6.10 2.30
C LEU A 29 -6.52 -4.67 2.24
N TRP A 30 -7.00 -4.13 3.37
CA TRP A 30 -7.46 -2.74 3.43
C TRP A 30 -6.34 -1.72 3.20
N GLY A 31 -5.14 -1.99 3.72
CA GLY A 31 -3.95 -1.18 3.48
C GLY A 31 -3.51 -1.19 2.02
N GLY A 32 -3.57 -2.36 1.38
CA GLY A 32 -3.35 -2.50 -0.05
C GLY A 32 -4.40 -1.74 -0.85
N ALA A 33 -5.69 -1.97 -0.59
CA ALA A 33 -6.80 -1.32 -1.29
C ALA A 33 -6.75 0.21 -1.18
N SER A 34 -6.45 0.75 0.01
CA SER A 34 -6.29 2.20 0.19
C SER A 34 -5.05 2.74 -0.52
N THR A 35 -3.95 1.98 -0.56
CA THR A 35 -2.75 2.35 -1.33
C THR A 35 -3.01 2.36 -2.85
N PHE A 36 -3.72 1.35 -3.37
CA PHE A 36 -4.19 1.34 -4.75
C PHE A 36 -5.14 2.50 -5.06
N GLY A 37 -6.05 2.82 -4.13
CA GLY A 37 -6.89 4.02 -4.24
C GLY A 37 -6.07 5.30 -4.30
N LEU A 38 -5.03 5.43 -3.46
CA LEU A 38 -4.12 6.57 -3.50
C LEU A 38 -3.42 6.68 -4.84
N PHE A 39 -2.95 5.56 -5.42
CA PHE A 39 -2.33 5.55 -6.74
C PHE A 39 -3.26 6.05 -7.86
N ILE A 40 -4.57 5.80 -7.76
CA ILE A 40 -5.54 6.39 -8.70
C ILE A 40 -5.57 7.92 -8.53
N PHE A 41 -5.65 8.43 -7.30
CA PHE A 41 -5.68 9.88 -7.08
C PHE A 41 -4.35 10.58 -7.38
N THR A 42 -3.21 9.89 -7.27
CA THR A 42 -1.88 10.45 -7.53
C THR A 42 -1.38 10.20 -8.96
N GLU A 43 -2.24 9.69 -9.85
CA GLU A 43 -1.88 9.44 -11.26
C GLU A 43 -1.38 10.70 -11.99
N GLY A 44 -1.81 11.88 -11.57
CA GLY A 44 -1.39 13.17 -12.13
C GLY A 44 -0.08 13.74 -11.57
N VAL A 45 0.51 13.11 -10.55
CA VAL A 45 1.73 13.61 -9.90
C VAL A 45 2.96 13.05 -10.63
N PRO A 46 3.83 13.89 -11.23
CA PRO A 46 4.94 13.42 -12.07
C PRO A 46 5.93 12.52 -11.31
N VAL A 47 6.17 12.79 -10.02
CA VAL A 47 7.06 11.97 -9.16
C VAL A 47 6.52 10.55 -8.98
N PHE A 48 5.19 10.37 -8.87
CA PHE A 48 4.58 9.04 -8.76
C PHE A 48 4.58 8.31 -10.12
N GLN A 49 4.42 9.06 -11.23
CA GLN A 49 4.55 8.50 -12.57
C GLN A 49 5.94 7.91 -12.81
N ASP A 50 7.00 8.64 -12.48
CA ASP A 50 8.38 8.18 -12.66
C ASP A 50 8.73 6.98 -11.78
N THR A 51 8.24 6.96 -10.54
CA THR A 51 8.65 5.98 -9.54
C THR A 51 7.83 4.70 -9.58
N PHE A 52 6.51 4.80 -9.78
CA PHE A 52 5.59 3.67 -9.63
C PHE A 52 4.89 3.26 -10.93
N PHE A 53 4.54 4.20 -11.81
CA PHE A 53 3.70 3.90 -12.98
C PHE A 53 4.51 3.55 -14.25
N LYS A 54 5.62 4.25 -14.54
CA LYS A 54 6.51 3.96 -15.67
C LYS A 54 7.16 2.56 -15.68
N PRO A 55 7.54 1.94 -14.53
CA PRO A 55 8.09 0.59 -14.55
C PRO A 55 7.05 -0.51 -14.84
N ILE A 56 5.77 -0.17 -14.98
CA ILE A 56 4.71 -1.14 -15.32
C ILE A 56 4.76 -1.39 -16.84
N PRO A 57 5.17 -2.58 -17.32
CA PRO A 57 5.53 -2.81 -18.72
C PRO A 57 4.40 -2.64 -19.74
N VAL A 58 3.13 -2.62 -19.29
CA VAL A 58 1.95 -2.46 -20.16
C VAL A 58 1.29 -1.08 -20.02
N LEU A 59 1.23 -0.53 -18.81
CA LEU A 59 0.55 0.75 -18.54
C LEU A 59 1.52 1.94 -18.57
N GLY A 60 2.81 1.72 -18.33
CA GLY A 60 3.85 2.76 -18.24
C GLY A 60 4.02 3.58 -19.50
N GLN A 61 3.72 3.01 -20.68
CA GLN A 61 3.80 3.70 -21.97
C GLN A 61 2.81 4.87 -22.08
N HIS A 62 1.69 4.85 -21.33
CA HIS A 62 0.74 5.96 -21.31
C HIS A 62 1.35 7.25 -20.74
N TRP A 63 2.30 7.14 -19.80
CA TRP A 63 2.93 8.27 -19.13
C TRP A 63 4.29 8.65 -19.71
N ILE A 64 4.78 7.93 -20.73
CA ILE A 64 5.97 8.32 -21.47
C ILE A 64 5.55 9.34 -22.53
N LYS A 65 5.58 10.62 -22.16
CA LYS A 65 5.60 11.71 -23.14
C LYS A 65 6.90 11.60 -23.93
N ASN A 66 6.80 11.10 -25.17
CA ASN A 66 7.84 11.25 -26.18
C ASN A 66 7.41 12.35 -27.17
N PRO A 67 7.41 13.64 -26.76
CA PRO A 67 7.13 14.71 -27.69
C PRO A 67 8.27 14.75 -28.71
N ASP A 68 7.94 14.87 -30.00
CA ASP A 68 8.96 15.10 -31.01
C ASP A 68 9.72 16.39 -30.65
N PRO A 69 11.07 16.38 -30.67
CA PRO A 69 11.87 17.52 -30.26
C PRO A 69 11.65 18.80 -31.11
N GLN A 70 10.86 18.71 -32.19
CA GLN A 70 10.45 19.83 -33.03
C GLN A 70 9.18 20.55 -32.52
N ASP A 71 8.40 19.95 -31.61
CA ASP A 71 7.14 20.51 -31.08
C ASP A 71 7.28 21.12 -29.68
N LEU A 72 8.50 21.12 -29.12
CA LEU A 72 8.81 21.78 -27.85
C LEU A 72 9.19 23.25 -28.12
N PRO A 73 8.48 24.24 -27.54
CA PRO A 73 8.93 25.62 -27.61
C PRO A 73 10.26 25.74 -26.86
N GLN A 74 11.30 26.16 -27.58
CA GLN A 74 12.64 26.44 -27.05
C GLN A 74 12.64 27.78 -26.30
#